data_AF-A0A8K1CIL6-F1
#
_entry.id   AF-A0A8K1CIL6-F1
#
_cell.length_a   1.000
_cell.length_b   1.000
_cell.length_c   1.000
_cell.angle_alpha   90.00
_cell.angle_beta   90.00
_cell.angle_gamma   90.00
#
_symmetry.space_group_name_H-M   'P 1'
#
loop_
_entity.id
_entity.type
_entity.pdbx_description
1 polymer ?
#
loop_
_entity_poly.entity_id
_entity_poly.type
_entity_poly.pdbx_seq_one_letter_code
_entity_poly.pdbx_strand_id
1 'polypeptide(L)'
;MVGSVRNALLQATRAHGRSTLRLVTRQGVVMVQRPVVGQQMRSMSVFSNIRDTVTQKMQERNDEKQADAYRQQVHDLAHSSKFDLDSFYEQLKKNADAAGMNGWRSMIPGVSEMTAVQQLKAFVKIVEAIEPEHRQNPRLINGKVKRQISEKSGHSAEEINNMLRNYDQLFALRCWLVKRVERGLPLPDNMQETQALVREDPTGFPAKLFRVKSRRR
;
A
#
# COMPACT_ATOMS: atom_id res chain seq x y z
N MET A 1 19.32 77.21 -38.14
CA MET A 1 18.85 76.22 -39.15
C MET A 1 18.95 74.85 -38.49
N VAL A 2 17.84 74.23 -38.08
CA VAL A 2 17.14 73.14 -38.81
C VAL A 2 18.14 72.01 -39.15
N GLY A 3 18.03 70.75 -38.74
CA GLY A 3 16.99 69.99 -38.05
C GLY A 3 17.45 68.52 -37.94
N SER A 4 16.73 67.76 -37.10
CA SER A 4 16.26 66.38 -37.33
C SER A 4 17.14 65.46 -38.22
N VAL A 5 17.66 64.31 -37.75
CA VAL A 5 16.92 63.04 -37.71
C VAL A 5 17.53 62.10 -36.65
N ARG A 6 16.75 61.68 -35.65
CA ARG A 6 16.96 60.40 -34.96
C ARG A 6 15.61 59.69 -34.86
N ASN A 7 15.30 58.90 -35.89
CA ASN A 7 14.21 57.94 -35.88
C ASN A 7 14.81 56.54 -36.05
N ALA A 8 15.20 55.92 -34.93
CA ALA A 8 15.39 54.48 -34.87
C ALA A 8 14.04 53.88 -34.45
N LEU A 9 13.40 53.17 -35.38
CA LEU A 9 12.09 52.56 -35.22
C LEU A 9 12.06 51.59 -34.02
N LEU A 10 11.23 51.91 -33.03
CA LEU A 10 10.75 50.95 -32.04
C LEU A 10 9.55 50.23 -32.65
N GLN A 11 9.74 49.00 -33.14
CA GLN A 11 8.60 48.14 -33.43
C GLN A 11 8.21 47.38 -32.17
N ALA A 12 7.05 47.75 -31.59
CA ALA A 12 6.43 47.01 -30.52
C ALA A 12 5.50 45.96 -31.13
N THR A 13 5.89 44.68 -31.08
CA THR A 13 4.94 43.58 -31.32
C THR A 13 4.30 43.21 -29.99
N ARG A 14 2.95 43.26 -29.94
CA ARG A 14 2.15 42.86 -28.78
C ARG A 14 1.52 41.49 -29.07
N ALA A 15 2.01 40.45 -28.41
CA ALA A 15 1.27 39.21 -28.22
C ALA A 15 1.66 38.59 -26.86
N HIS A 16 0.72 38.70 -25.91
CA HIS A 16 0.60 37.94 -24.66
C HIS A 16 1.80 37.98 -23.69
N GLY A 17 1.85 39.07 -22.92
CA GLY A 17 2.12 38.99 -21.48
C GLY A 17 3.50 39.37 -20.96
N ARG A 18 4.52 39.62 -21.81
CA ARG A 18 5.81 40.15 -21.34
C ARG A 18 6.44 41.07 -22.38
N SER A 19 6.62 42.34 -22.02
CA SER A 19 7.42 43.30 -22.80
C SER A 19 8.90 42.96 -22.66
N THR A 20 9.52 42.34 -23.67
CA THR A 20 10.97 42.16 -23.71
C THR A 20 11.58 43.14 -24.71
N LEU A 21 12.31 44.14 -24.21
CA LEU A 21 13.20 44.94 -25.05
C LEU A 21 14.41 44.08 -25.42
N ARG A 22 14.57 43.77 -26.71
CA ARG A 22 15.74 43.07 -27.24
C ARG A 22 16.66 44.08 -27.90
N LEU A 23 17.72 44.49 -27.20
CA LEU A 23 18.85 45.17 -27.82
C LEU A 23 19.68 44.12 -28.56
N VAL A 24 19.73 44.21 -29.89
CA VAL A 24 20.63 43.40 -30.72
C VAL A 24 21.88 44.23 -30.97
N THR A 25 22.96 43.94 -30.25
CA THR A 25 24.31 44.36 -30.61
C THR A 25 25.10 43.14 -31.08
N ARG A 26 25.80 43.29 -32.21
CA ARG A 26 26.72 42.29 -32.75
C ARG A 26 27.96 42.26 -31.86
N GLN A 27 28.02 41.30 -30.93
CA GLN A 27 29.22 40.57 -30.48
C GLN A 27 28.93 39.92 -29.11
N GLY A 28 29.13 38.60 -29.03
CA GLY A 28 29.37 37.86 -27.78
C GLY A 28 28.22 37.79 -26.77
N VAL A 29 27.48 36.67 -26.78
CA VAL A 29 26.53 36.33 -25.72
C VAL A 29 27.32 35.88 -24.48
N VAL A 30 27.51 36.77 -23.50
CA VAL A 30 27.87 36.38 -22.13
C VAL A 30 26.58 36.27 -21.33
N MET A 31 26.10 35.04 -21.14
CA MET A 31 24.99 34.76 -20.23
C MET A 31 25.45 34.93 -18.78
N VAL A 32 25.26 36.12 -18.22
CA VAL A 32 25.28 36.28 -16.75
C VAL A 32 23.92 35.82 -16.23
N GLN A 33 23.82 34.54 -15.85
CA GLN A 33 22.70 34.08 -15.04
C GLN A 33 22.80 34.73 -13.67
N ARG A 34 21.84 35.61 -13.32
CA ARG A 34 21.65 36.02 -11.92
C ARG A 34 21.09 34.81 -11.16
N PRO A 35 21.60 34.50 -9.95
CA PRO A 35 20.98 33.46 -9.14
C PRO A 35 19.57 33.92 -8.77
N VAL A 36 18.56 33.16 -9.19
CA VAL A 36 17.24 33.24 -8.57
C VAL A 36 17.42 32.65 -7.19
N VAL A 37 17.71 33.49 -6.20
CA VAL A 37 17.46 33.13 -4.80
C VAL A 37 15.94 33.02 -4.71
N GLY A 38 15.44 31.81 -5.00
CA GLY A 38 14.10 31.41 -4.63
C GLY A 38 14.03 31.59 -3.13
N GLN A 39 13.47 32.72 -2.70
CA GLN A 39 13.13 32.97 -1.32
C GLN A 39 12.03 31.96 -1.00
N GLN A 40 12.45 30.75 -0.63
CA GLN A 40 11.61 29.82 0.10
C GLN A 40 11.14 30.61 1.31
N MET A 41 9.86 30.98 1.31
CA MET A 41 9.22 31.56 2.47
C MET A 41 9.44 30.56 3.60
N ARG A 42 10.44 30.83 4.45
CA ARG A 42 10.53 30.20 5.75
C ARG A 42 9.32 30.74 6.49
N SER A 43 8.28 29.94 6.63
CA SER A 43 7.18 30.23 7.55
C SER A 43 7.77 30.26 8.96
N MET A 44 8.29 31.42 9.35
CA MET A 44 8.59 31.75 10.73
C MET A 44 7.24 31.98 11.40
N SER A 45 6.65 30.92 11.92
CA SER A 45 5.40 31.00 12.67
C SER A 45 5.47 29.93 13.72
N VAL A 46 5.45 30.32 14.99
CA VAL A 46 5.48 29.46 16.19
C VAL A 46 4.52 28.26 16.12
N PHE A 47 3.52 28.34 15.23
CA PHE A 47 2.55 27.30 14.91
C PHE A 47 3.06 26.15 14.01
N SER A 48 4.16 26.28 13.25
CA SER A 48 4.71 25.17 12.45
C SER A 48 5.26 24.06 13.34
N ASN A 49 6.06 24.43 14.35
CA ASN A 49 6.59 23.47 15.33
C ASN A 49 5.48 22.76 16.12
N ILE A 50 4.37 23.44 16.43
CA ILE A 50 3.22 22.83 17.12
C ILE A 50 2.46 21.89 16.17
N ARG A 51 2.26 22.27 14.91
CA ARG A 51 1.64 21.39 13.91
C ARG A 51 2.48 20.14 13.68
N ASP A 52 3.80 20.30 13.54
CA ASP A 52 4.71 19.20 13.28
C ASP A 52 4.77 18.26 14.49
N THR A 53 4.87 18.79 15.71
CA THR A 53 4.84 17.97 16.94
C THR A 53 3.49 17.29 17.18
N VAL A 54 2.36 17.91 16.85
CA VAL A 54 1.04 17.27 16.95
C VAL A 54 0.87 16.21 15.87
N THR A 55 1.27 16.50 14.64
CA THR A 55 1.21 15.53 13.52
C THR A 55 2.11 14.34 13.79
N GLN A 56 3.32 14.59 14.29
CA GLN A 56 4.27 13.58 14.71
C GLN A 56 3.71 12.75 15.88
N LYS A 57 3.20 13.38 16.95
CA LYS A 57 2.56 12.64 18.06
C LYS A 57 1.31 11.87 17.64
N MET A 58 0.55 12.36 16.66
CA MET A 58 -0.59 11.64 16.08
C MET A 58 -0.14 10.45 15.24
N GLN A 59 0.92 10.59 14.44
CA GLN A 59 1.53 9.51 13.69
C GLN A 59 2.10 8.45 14.63
N GLU A 60 2.91 8.85 15.61
CA GLU A 60 3.47 7.97 16.66
C GLU A 60 2.37 7.19 17.38
N ARG A 61 1.30 7.85 17.84
CA ARG A 61 0.16 7.16 18.48
C ARG A 61 -0.56 6.18 17.55
N ASN A 62 -0.66 6.50 16.26
CA ASN A 62 -1.29 5.61 15.28
C ASN A 62 -0.39 4.43 14.95
N ASP A 63 0.92 4.64 14.88
CA ASP A 63 1.90 3.60 14.60
C ASP A 63 2.07 2.66 15.80
N GLU A 64 2.06 3.19 17.03
CA GLU A 64 2.01 2.41 18.27
C GLU A 64 0.77 1.52 18.31
N LYS A 65 -0.42 2.07 18.06
CA LYS A 65 -1.67 1.29 18.02
C LYS A 65 -1.64 0.22 16.93
N GLN A 66 -1.07 0.53 15.76
CA GLN A 66 -0.92 -0.43 14.67
C GLN A 66 0.07 -1.54 15.04
N ALA A 67 1.18 -1.20 15.69
CA ALA A 67 2.15 -2.16 16.18
C ALA A 67 1.54 -3.07 17.26
N ASP A 68 0.76 -2.53 18.20
CA ASP A 68 0.08 -3.33 19.23
C ASP A 68 -0.94 -4.30 18.62
N ALA A 69 -1.76 -3.82 17.68
CA ALA A 69 -2.68 -4.68 16.95
C ALA A 69 -1.93 -5.76 16.15
N TYR A 70 -0.79 -5.41 15.55
CA TYR A 70 0.05 -6.36 14.82
C TYR A 70 0.65 -7.43 15.74
N ARG A 71 1.20 -7.03 16.90
CA ARG A 71 1.74 -7.94 17.92
C ARG A 71 0.68 -8.96 18.35
N GLN A 72 -0.53 -8.48 18.65
CA GLN A 72 -1.66 -9.35 19.02
C GLN A 72 -1.99 -10.34 17.89
N GLN A 73 -2.08 -9.86 16.65
CA GLN A 73 -2.37 -10.72 15.50
C GLN A 73 -1.28 -11.77 15.26
N VAL A 74 -0.01 -11.39 15.33
CA VAL A 74 1.14 -12.31 15.17
C VAL A 74 1.12 -13.37 16.27
N HIS A 75 0.88 -12.96 17.51
CA HIS A 75 0.75 -13.86 18.65
C HIS A 75 -0.39 -14.86 18.44
N ASP A 76 -1.57 -14.39 18.02
CA ASP A 76 -2.74 -15.24 17.75
C ASP A 76 -2.47 -16.22 16.60
N LEU A 77 -1.83 -15.76 15.52
CA LEU A 77 -1.47 -16.62 14.40
C LEU A 77 -0.47 -17.71 14.82
N ALA A 78 0.50 -17.37 15.67
CA ALA A 78 1.53 -18.31 16.10
C ALA A 78 1.00 -19.39 17.07
N HIS A 79 0.05 -19.06 17.95
CA HIS A 79 -0.46 -19.97 18.98
C HIS A 79 -1.79 -20.66 18.62
N SER A 80 -2.51 -20.16 17.60
CA SER A 80 -3.73 -20.82 17.12
C SER A 80 -3.44 -22.25 16.67
N SER A 81 -4.25 -23.21 17.08
CA SER A 81 -4.10 -24.63 16.68
C SER A 81 -4.63 -24.89 15.27
N LYS A 82 -5.70 -24.21 14.87
CA LYS A 82 -6.34 -24.32 13.55
C LYS A 82 -6.47 -22.94 12.91
N PHE A 83 -6.29 -22.89 11.60
CA PHE A 83 -6.42 -21.68 10.80
C PHE A 83 -7.25 -22.00 9.56
N ASP A 84 -8.55 -21.85 9.72
CA ASP A 84 -9.55 -22.20 8.72
C ASP A 84 -10.11 -20.91 8.10
N LEU A 85 -10.82 -21.01 6.97
CA LEU A 85 -11.42 -19.83 6.33
C LEU A 85 -12.48 -19.16 7.21
N ASP A 86 -13.14 -19.90 8.10
CA ASP A 86 -14.12 -19.35 9.03
C ASP A 86 -13.46 -18.42 10.07
N SER A 87 -12.30 -18.82 10.64
CA SER A 87 -11.56 -17.97 11.57
C SER A 87 -11.03 -16.72 10.88
N PHE A 88 -10.57 -16.84 9.64
CA PHE A 88 -10.13 -15.70 8.84
C PHE A 88 -11.31 -14.77 8.50
N TYR A 89 -12.48 -15.32 8.20
CA TYR A 89 -13.72 -14.57 8.03
C TYR A 89 -14.11 -13.80 9.30
N GLU A 90 -14.04 -14.44 10.47
CA GLU A 90 -14.31 -13.76 11.75
C GLU A 90 -13.33 -12.62 12.01
N GLN A 91 -12.04 -12.81 11.71
CA GLN A 91 -11.04 -11.74 11.80
C GLN A 91 -11.38 -10.57 10.87
N LEU A 92 -11.81 -10.85 9.64
CA LEU A 92 -12.21 -9.82 8.69
C LEU A 92 -13.48 -9.09 9.13
N LYS A 93 -14.45 -9.81 9.70
CA LYS A 93 -15.67 -9.20 10.25
C LYS A 93 -15.35 -8.31 11.45
N LYS A 94 -14.52 -8.78 12.39
CA LYS A 94 -14.03 -7.98 13.53
C LYS A 94 -13.30 -6.73 13.06
N ASN A 95 -12.45 -6.84 12.04
CA ASN A 95 -11.75 -5.69 11.46
C ASN A 95 -12.68 -4.76 10.69
N ALA A 96 -13.72 -5.28 10.03
CA ALA A 96 -14.75 -4.46 9.37
C ALA A 96 -15.61 -3.70 10.40
N ASP A 97 -15.89 -4.31 11.56
CA ASP A 97 -16.69 -3.71 12.64
C ASP A 97 -15.86 -2.71 13.48
N ALA A 98 -14.60 -3.02 13.75
CA ALA A 98 -13.67 -2.14 14.48
C ALA A 98 -13.12 -0.99 13.62
N ALA A 99 -13.04 -1.20 12.30
CA ALA A 99 -12.67 -0.16 11.35
C ALA A 99 -13.92 0.42 10.70
N GLY A 100 -14.29 1.63 11.11
CA GLY A 100 -14.62 2.62 10.09
C GLY A 100 -13.45 2.73 9.11
N MET A 101 -13.45 1.91 8.04
CA MET A 101 -12.60 1.92 6.84
C MET A 101 -11.05 1.89 7.00
N ASN A 102 -10.47 2.04 8.19
CA ASN A 102 -9.04 2.32 8.38
C ASN A 102 -8.14 1.15 8.81
N GLY A 103 -8.66 0.05 9.37
CA GLY A 103 -7.84 -1.07 9.87
C GLY A 103 -7.25 -1.96 8.76
N TRP A 104 -7.97 -2.07 7.63
CA TRP A 104 -7.49 -2.78 6.44
C TRP A 104 -6.42 -2.01 5.66
N ARG A 105 -6.38 -0.67 5.84
CA ARG A 105 -5.45 0.27 5.18
C ARG A 105 -3.99 -0.13 5.32
N SER A 106 -3.65 -0.83 6.42
CA SER A 106 -2.28 -1.20 6.78
C SER A 106 -1.87 -2.61 6.36
N MET A 107 -2.82 -3.46 5.89
CA MET A 107 -2.53 -4.88 5.59
C MET A 107 -2.28 -5.18 4.11
N ILE A 108 -2.71 -4.33 3.16
CA ILE A 108 -2.41 -4.51 1.73
C ILE A 108 -1.71 -3.27 1.14
N PRO A 109 -0.41 -3.35 0.80
CA PRO A 109 0.27 -2.26 0.11
C PRO A 109 -0.31 -2.07 -1.30
N GLY A 110 -0.78 -0.85 -1.61
CA GLY A 110 -1.17 -0.44 -2.98
C GLY A 110 -2.68 -0.46 -3.31
N VAL A 111 -3.57 -0.67 -2.33
CA VAL A 111 -5.04 -0.69 -2.55
C VAL A 111 -5.66 0.63 -2.08
N SER A 112 -6.45 1.30 -2.94
CA SER A 112 -7.12 2.57 -2.64
C SER A 112 -8.32 2.40 -1.68
N GLU A 113 -8.70 3.46 -0.94
CA GLU A 113 -9.75 3.40 0.09
C GLU A 113 -11.10 2.85 -0.40
N MET A 114 -11.51 3.17 -1.63
CA MET A 114 -12.77 2.65 -2.22
C MET A 114 -12.68 1.18 -2.64
N THR A 115 -11.47 0.69 -2.97
CA THR A 115 -11.27 -0.70 -3.42
C THR A 115 -11.23 -1.67 -2.24
N ALA A 116 -10.74 -1.23 -1.07
CA ALA A 116 -10.70 -2.02 0.15
C ALA A 116 -12.08 -2.54 0.61
N VAL A 117 -13.08 -1.64 0.68
CA VAL A 117 -14.43 -2.00 1.15
C VAL A 117 -15.14 -2.95 0.19
N GLN A 118 -14.97 -2.71 -1.11
CA GLN A 118 -15.55 -3.59 -2.14
C GLN A 118 -14.89 -4.97 -2.14
N GLN A 119 -13.57 -5.03 -1.93
CA GLN A 119 -12.85 -6.29 -1.77
C GLN A 119 -13.29 -7.07 -0.53
N LEU A 120 -13.55 -6.38 0.59
CA LEU A 120 -14.10 -7.00 1.80
C LEU A 120 -15.48 -7.61 1.56
N LYS A 121 -16.38 -6.87 0.91
CA LYS A 121 -17.72 -7.39 0.55
C LYS A 121 -17.65 -8.57 -0.40
N ALA A 122 -16.76 -8.51 -1.39
CA ALA A 122 -16.53 -9.62 -2.31
C ALA A 122 -16.00 -10.84 -1.56
N PHE A 123 -15.03 -10.65 -0.65
CA PHE A 123 -14.47 -11.70 0.17
C PHE A 123 -15.54 -12.42 1.01
N VAL A 124 -16.37 -11.65 1.72
CA VAL A 124 -17.48 -12.18 2.54
C VAL A 124 -18.39 -13.08 1.71
N LYS A 125 -18.85 -12.58 0.54
CA LYS A 125 -19.71 -13.36 -0.36
C LYS A 125 -19.05 -14.62 -0.89
N ILE A 126 -17.75 -14.56 -1.21
CA ILE A 126 -17.00 -15.73 -1.69
C ILE A 126 -16.91 -16.77 -0.59
N VAL A 127 -16.57 -16.40 0.65
CA VAL A 127 -16.47 -17.36 1.76
C VAL A 127 -17.82 -17.97 2.12
N GLU A 128 -18.90 -17.19 2.10
CA GLU A 128 -20.26 -17.69 2.31
C GLU A 128 -20.66 -18.73 1.25
N ALA A 129 -20.20 -18.57 0.01
CA ALA A 129 -20.45 -19.50 -1.09
C ALA A 129 -19.64 -20.81 -1.02
N ILE A 130 -18.57 -20.86 -0.20
CA ILE A 130 -17.76 -22.08 0.00
C ILE A 130 -18.52 -23.03 0.94
N GLU A 131 -18.51 -24.33 0.63
CA GLU A 131 -19.09 -25.35 1.51
C GLU A 131 -18.23 -25.58 2.76
N PRO A 132 -18.82 -25.92 3.92
CA PRO A 132 -18.09 -26.03 5.20
C PRO A 132 -16.85 -26.93 5.13
N GLU A 133 -16.94 -28.05 4.42
CA GLU A 133 -15.81 -28.99 4.23
C GLU A 133 -14.60 -28.32 3.58
N HIS A 134 -14.84 -27.43 2.62
CA HIS A 134 -13.81 -26.68 1.92
C HIS A 134 -13.35 -25.44 2.70
N ARG A 135 -14.16 -24.91 3.62
CA ARG A 135 -13.73 -23.82 4.54
C ARG A 135 -12.70 -24.29 5.55
N GLN A 136 -12.91 -25.48 6.08
CA GLN A 136 -11.99 -26.14 7.01
C GLN A 136 -10.68 -26.54 6.31
N ASN A 137 -10.76 -26.96 5.04
CA ASN A 137 -9.58 -27.33 4.26
C ASN A 137 -9.57 -26.66 2.88
N PRO A 138 -9.05 -25.42 2.78
CA PRO A 138 -9.02 -24.66 1.52
C PRO A 138 -8.19 -25.31 0.41
N ARG A 139 -7.28 -26.22 0.78
CA ARG A 139 -6.46 -27.01 -0.16
C ARG A 139 -7.28 -27.96 -1.05
N LEU A 140 -8.50 -28.29 -0.64
CA LEU A 140 -9.41 -29.13 -1.42
C LEU A 140 -10.11 -28.36 -2.56
N ILE A 141 -9.97 -27.03 -2.59
CA ILE A 141 -10.60 -26.16 -3.59
C ILE A 141 -9.90 -26.35 -4.95
N ASN A 142 -10.47 -27.25 -5.75
CA ASN A 142 -10.02 -27.56 -7.12
C ASN A 142 -10.75 -26.70 -8.16
N GLY A 143 -10.49 -26.93 -9.46
CA GLY A 143 -11.14 -26.17 -10.54
C GLY A 143 -12.67 -26.28 -10.57
N LYS A 144 -13.23 -27.46 -10.26
CA LYS A 144 -14.67 -27.70 -10.23
C LYS A 144 -15.32 -26.95 -9.07
N VAL A 145 -14.72 -27.03 -7.88
CA VAL A 145 -15.18 -26.31 -6.68
C VAL A 145 -15.13 -24.79 -6.93
N LYS A 146 -14.07 -24.28 -7.55
CA LYS A 146 -13.97 -22.85 -7.90
C LYS A 146 -15.09 -22.39 -8.84
N ARG A 147 -15.48 -23.22 -9.81
CA ARG A 147 -16.61 -22.91 -10.69
C ARG A 147 -17.92 -22.85 -9.91
N GLN A 148 -18.15 -23.79 -8.99
CA GLN A 148 -19.33 -23.79 -8.13
C GLN A 148 -19.37 -22.56 -7.20
N ILE A 149 -18.23 -22.18 -6.63
CA ILE A 149 -18.11 -20.96 -5.82
C ILE A 149 -18.44 -19.74 -6.67
N SER A 150 -17.89 -19.65 -7.88
CA SER A 150 -18.16 -18.54 -8.82
C SER A 150 -19.65 -18.41 -9.16
N GLU A 151 -20.32 -19.54 -9.45
CA GLU A 151 -21.76 -19.59 -9.73
C GLU A 151 -22.60 -19.16 -8.52
N LYS A 152 -22.20 -19.53 -7.29
CA LYS A 152 -22.90 -19.17 -6.06
C LYS A 152 -22.64 -17.73 -5.61
N SER A 153 -21.40 -17.25 -5.72
CA SER A 153 -20.98 -15.94 -5.20
C SER A 153 -21.17 -14.80 -6.21
N GLY A 154 -21.35 -15.11 -7.50
CA GLY A 154 -21.42 -14.11 -8.59
C GLY A 154 -20.09 -13.42 -8.87
N HIS A 155 -18.97 -13.99 -8.43
CA HIS A 155 -17.62 -13.46 -8.65
C HIS A 155 -16.85 -14.29 -9.67
N SER A 156 -15.90 -13.67 -10.35
CA SER A 156 -15.04 -14.32 -11.35
C SER A 156 -14.09 -15.33 -10.71
N ALA A 157 -13.67 -16.32 -11.49
CA ALA A 157 -12.66 -17.29 -11.06
C ALA A 157 -11.31 -16.63 -10.71
N GLU A 158 -11.01 -15.45 -11.27
CA GLU A 158 -9.80 -14.69 -10.99
C GLU A 158 -9.85 -14.03 -9.61
N GLU A 159 -10.98 -13.42 -9.24
CA GLU A 159 -11.20 -12.86 -7.90
C GLU A 159 -11.08 -13.94 -6.82
N ILE A 160 -11.70 -15.10 -7.04
CA ILE A 160 -11.59 -16.25 -6.13
C ILE A 160 -10.14 -16.71 -6.02
N ASN A 161 -9.40 -16.73 -7.12
CA ASN A 161 -8.00 -17.15 -7.11
C ASN A 161 -7.09 -16.12 -6.40
N ASN A 162 -7.36 -14.83 -6.55
CA ASN A 162 -6.65 -13.77 -5.81
C ASN A 162 -6.95 -13.87 -4.31
N MET A 163 -8.21 -14.13 -3.95
CA MET A 163 -8.61 -14.39 -2.57
C MET A 163 -7.86 -15.57 -1.96
N LEU A 164 -7.80 -16.70 -2.68
CA LEU A 164 -7.08 -17.90 -2.22
C LEU A 164 -5.57 -17.64 -2.07
N ARG A 165 -4.97 -16.86 -2.97
CA ARG A 165 -3.55 -16.47 -2.86
C ARG A 165 -3.27 -15.64 -1.60
N ASN A 166 -4.16 -14.70 -1.26
CA ASN A 166 -4.02 -13.89 -0.05
C ASN A 166 -4.11 -14.78 1.20
N TYR A 167 -5.03 -15.75 1.22
CA TYR A 167 -5.11 -16.75 2.28
C TYR A 167 -3.82 -17.60 2.35
N ASP A 168 -3.31 -18.08 1.22
CA ASP A 168 -2.08 -18.89 1.18
C ASP A 168 -0.85 -18.12 1.70
N GLN A 169 -0.76 -16.81 1.45
CA GLN A 169 0.28 -15.94 1.99
C GLN A 169 0.23 -15.85 3.52
N LEU A 170 -0.96 -15.61 4.07
CA LEU A 170 -1.16 -15.57 5.52
C LEU A 170 -0.91 -16.93 6.17
N PHE A 171 -1.40 -18.01 5.54
CA PHE A 171 -1.14 -19.37 6.00
C PHE A 171 0.36 -19.68 6.02
N ALA A 172 1.10 -19.23 5.01
CA ALA A 172 2.54 -19.42 4.94
C ALA A 172 3.28 -18.65 6.04
N LEU A 173 2.89 -17.40 6.30
CA LEU A 173 3.40 -16.62 7.42
C LEU A 173 3.12 -17.32 8.75
N ARG A 174 1.91 -17.85 8.96
CA ARG A 174 1.57 -18.63 10.16
C ARG A 174 2.47 -19.85 10.31
N CYS A 175 2.67 -20.65 9.27
CA CYS A 175 3.58 -21.80 9.33
C CYS A 175 4.99 -21.40 9.76
N TRP A 176 5.48 -20.27 9.26
CA TRP A 176 6.76 -19.72 9.67
C TRP A 176 6.77 -19.28 11.15
N LEU A 177 5.75 -18.55 11.59
CA LEU A 177 5.61 -18.11 12.99
C LEU A 177 5.54 -19.29 13.97
N VAL A 178 4.75 -20.31 13.66
CA VAL A 178 4.66 -21.54 14.48
C VAL A 178 6.03 -22.19 14.62
N LYS A 179 6.81 -22.28 13.52
CA LYS A 179 8.17 -22.82 13.56
C LYS A 179 9.15 -21.97 14.36
N ARG A 180 8.94 -20.64 14.45
CA ARG A 180 9.74 -19.78 15.33
C ARG A 180 9.41 -20.02 16.80
N VAL A 181 8.13 -20.13 17.15
CA VAL A 181 7.71 -20.44 18.53
C VAL A 181 8.22 -21.80 18.98
N GLU A 182 8.12 -22.83 18.12
CA GLU A 182 8.69 -24.16 18.40
C GLU A 182 10.21 -24.11 18.69
N ARG A 183 10.92 -23.12 18.13
CA ARG A 183 12.37 -22.92 18.31
C ARG A 183 12.72 -21.96 19.45
N GLY A 184 11.73 -21.35 20.10
CA GLY A 184 11.94 -20.33 21.13
C GLY A 184 12.49 -19.00 20.60
N LEU A 185 12.30 -18.70 19.32
CA LEU A 185 12.72 -17.42 18.72
C LEU A 185 11.69 -16.32 19.00
N PRO A 186 12.12 -15.05 19.11
CA PRO A 186 11.19 -13.94 19.30
C PRO A 186 10.26 -13.77 18.09
N LEU A 187 9.03 -13.34 18.39
CA LEU A 187 8.02 -12.95 17.40
C LEU A 187 8.26 -11.49 16.96
N PRO A 188 7.94 -11.14 15.71
CA PRO A 188 8.08 -9.77 15.23
C PRO A 188 7.05 -8.83 15.85
N ASP A 189 7.47 -7.59 16.10
CA ASP A 189 6.64 -6.51 16.64
C ASP A 189 5.98 -5.66 15.55
N ASN A 190 6.56 -5.64 14.35
CA ASN A 190 6.04 -4.87 13.23
C ASN A 190 6.26 -5.56 11.87
N MET A 191 5.60 -5.04 10.83
CA MET A 191 5.68 -5.60 9.48
C MET A 191 7.09 -5.52 8.88
N GLN A 192 7.86 -4.46 9.18
CA GLN A 192 9.19 -4.25 8.62
C GLN A 192 10.19 -5.27 9.18
N GLU A 193 10.14 -5.48 10.50
CA GLU A 193 10.89 -6.49 11.22
C GLU A 193 10.51 -7.89 10.75
N THR A 194 9.22 -8.15 10.51
CA THR A 194 8.78 -9.42 9.92
C THR A 194 9.46 -9.68 8.58
N GLN A 195 9.52 -8.68 7.69
CA GLN A 195 10.21 -8.83 6.40
C GLN A 195 11.72 -9.07 6.58
N ALA A 196 12.36 -8.43 7.55
CA ALA A 196 13.77 -8.65 7.86
C ALA A 196 14.01 -10.08 8.37
N LEU A 197 13.25 -10.51 9.37
CA LEU A 197 13.35 -11.86 9.94
C LEU A 197 13.04 -12.97 8.93
N VAL A 198 12.07 -12.74 8.02
CA VAL A 198 11.76 -13.70 6.94
C VAL A 198 12.92 -13.81 5.94
N ARG A 199 13.63 -12.71 5.68
CA ARG A 199 14.82 -12.72 4.80
C ARG A 199 15.99 -13.46 5.45
N GLU A 200 16.17 -13.29 6.75
CA GLU A 200 17.21 -13.96 7.52
C GLU A 200 16.94 -15.47 7.61
N ASP A 201 15.73 -15.84 8.05
CA ASP A 201 15.34 -17.22 8.29
C ASP A 201 14.05 -17.59 7.55
N PRO A 202 14.08 -17.97 6.27
CA PRO A 202 12.87 -18.42 5.55
C PRO A 202 12.38 -19.82 5.97
N THR A 203 12.96 -20.40 7.03
CA THR A 203 12.67 -21.78 7.43
C THR A 203 11.27 -21.92 7.98
N GLY A 204 10.49 -22.89 7.48
CA GLY A 204 9.10 -23.12 7.87
C GLY A 204 8.08 -22.54 6.87
N PHE A 205 8.51 -21.77 5.88
CA PHE A 205 7.64 -21.36 4.78
C PHE A 205 7.29 -22.54 3.86
N PRO A 206 5.99 -22.78 3.57
CA PRO A 206 5.56 -23.83 2.66
C PRO A 206 5.78 -23.42 1.19
N ALA A 207 7.01 -23.56 0.68
CA ALA A 207 7.39 -23.18 -0.69
C ALA A 207 6.52 -23.81 -1.80
N LYS A 208 5.90 -24.97 -1.53
CA LYS A 208 4.99 -25.64 -2.46
C LYS A 208 3.74 -24.82 -2.81
N LEU A 209 3.29 -23.91 -1.92
CA LEU A 209 2.10 -23.07 -2.17
C LEU A 209 2.35 -22.02 -3.25
N PHE A 210 3.55 -21.46 -3.31
CA PHE A 210 3.89 -20.37 -4.23
C PHE A 210 4.52 -20.83 -5.54
N ARG A 211 4.75 -22.14 -5.69
CA ARG A 211 5.32 -22.67 -6.92
C ARG A 211 4.32 -22.50 -8.07
N VAL A 212 4.69 -21.69 -9.05
CA VAL A 212 3.93 -21.56 -10.30
C VAL A 212 3.89 -22.95 -10.96
N LYS A 213 2.68 -23.50 -11.13
CA LYS A 213 2.50 -24.74 -11.89
C LYS A 213 2.97 -24.48 -13.31
N SER A 214 4.06 -25.13 -13.72
CA SER A 214 4.50 -25.10 -15.12
C SER A 214 3.32 -25.59 -15.97
N ARG A 215 2.82 -24.73 -16.86
CA ARG A 215 1.85 -25.18 -17.87
C ARG A 215 2.56 -26.27 -18.68
N ARG A 216 2.12 -27.53 -18.52
CA ARG A 216 2.47 -28.57 -19.47
C ARG A 216 1.86 -28.11 -20.79
N ARG A 217 2.72 -27.79 -21.75
CA ARG A 217 2.32 -27.52 -23.14
C ARG A 217 1.77 -28.80 -23.75
#